data_AF-A0A6M3IVD8-F1
#
_entry.id   AF-A0A6M3IVD8-F1
#
_cell.length_a   1.000
_cell.length_b   1.000
_cell.length_c   1.000
_cell.angle_alpha   90.00
_cell.angle_beta   90.00
_cell.angle_gamma   90.00
#
_symmetry.space_group_name_H-M   'P 1'
#
loop_
_entity.id
_entity.type
_entity.pdbx_description
1 polymer ?
#
loop_
_entity_poly.entity_id
_entity_poly.type
_entity_poly.pdbx_seq_one_letter_code
_entity_poly.pdbx_strand_id
1 'polypeptide(L)'
;MRRILLLIPLVLLAGCTPEVNVVEVPQPYPVVEYRTVEVEKPIYIDRWHEPEIVTVNNTIIKEVIKEVEITRVINNSWREFESLSEFTAWVDGKLTYLMPSSSYTVDCDDYALRLQQEAYKDGYFLSVQLVLDGYLWGKRVTNNTEPHMGNLVVIGNEVFFIEPQPDDYRVIKICDKD
;
A
#
# COMPACT_ATOMS: atom_id res chain seq x y z
N MET A 1 82.65 21.48 -12.28
CA MET A 1 81.19 21.41 -12.53
C MET A 1 80.59 20.37 -11.59
N ARG A 2 79.88 20.80 -10.53
CA ARG A 2 79.24 19.92 -9.55
C ARG A 2 77.82 19.59 -10.03
N ARG A 3 77.50 18.30 -10.24
CA ARG A 3 76.14 17.82 -10.50
C ARG A 3 75.47 17.51 -9.17
N ILE A 4 74.39 18.22 -8.87
CA ILE A 4 73.52 17.97 -7.72
C ILE A 4 72.51 16.90 -8.16
N LEU A 5 72.56 15.70 -7.56
CA LEU A 5 71.49 14.71 -7.65
C LEU A 5 70.37 15.14 -6.70
N LEU A 6 69.22 15.54 -7.25
CA LEU A 6 67.98 15.70 -6.52
C LEU A 6 67.31 14.34 -6.35
N LEU A 7 67.32 13.81 -5.12
CA LEU A 7 66.49 12.68 -4.72
C LEU A 7 65.08 13.19 -4.46
N ILE A 8 64.14 12.83 -5.34
CA ILE A 8 62.70 13.04 -5.14
C ILE A 8 62.20 11.88 -4.25
N PRO A 9 61.57 12.14 -3.10
CA PRO A 9 60.96 11.08 -2.32
C PRO A 9 59.70 10.57 -3.04
N LEU A 10 59.71 9.28 -3.34
CA LEU A 10 58.58 8.55 -3.89
C LEU A 10 57.52 8.39 -2.78
N VAL A 11 56.49 9.24 -2.81
CA VAL A 11 55.34 9.13 -1.91
C VAL A 11 54.51 7.91 -2.35
N LEU A 12 54.57 6.84 -1.55
CA LEU A 12 53.67 5.70 -1.64
C LEU A 12 52.25 6.16 -1.27
N LEU A 13 51.43 6.44 -2.29
CA LEU A 13 49.99 6.54 -2.15
C LEU A 13 49.45 5.14 -1.83
N ALA A 14 49.26 4.87 -0.55
CA ALA A 14 48.47 3.73 -0.10
C ALA A 14 47.05 3.91 -0.66
N GLY A 15 46.71 3.10 -1.66
CA GLY A 15 45.38 3.08 -2.25
C GLY A 15 44.35 2.66 -1.20
N CYS A 16 43.57 3.63 -0.71
CA CYS A 16 42.28 3.36 -0.11
C CYS A 16 41.36 2.92 -1.24
N THR A 17 41.27 1.62 -1.49
CA THR A 17 40.13 1.08 -2.24
C THR A 17 38.91 1.22 -1.34
N PRO A 18 37.87 1.97 -1.74
CA PRO A 18 36.62 1.99 -0.98
C PRO A 18 36.08 0.56 -0.94
N GLU A 19 35.85 0.04 0.27
CA GLU A 19 35.07 -1.18 0.47
C GLU A 19 33.66 -0.94 -0.09
N VAL A 20 33.42 -1.47 -1.29
CA VAL A 20 32.09 -1.49 -1.88
C VAL A 20 31.31 -2.55 -1.13
N ASN A 21 30.58 -2.13 -0.09
CA ASN A 21 29.55 -2.96 0.53
C ASN A 21 28.44 -3.16 -0.50
N VAL A 22 28.45 -4.33 -1.15
CA VAL A 22 27.37 -4.77 -2.01
C VAL A 22 26.20 -5.11 -1.10
N VAL A 23 25.30 -4.16 -0.92
CA VAL A 23 24.01 -4.40 -0.26
C VAL A 23 23.18 -5.25 -1.23
N GLU A 24 22.97 -6.53 -0.89
CA GLU A 24 22.09 -7.39 -1.65
C GLU A 24 20.68 -6.80 -1.63
N VAL A 25 20.19 -6.35 -2.79
CA VAL A 25 18.82 -5.88 -2.94
C VAL A 25 17.91 -7.12 -2.90
N PRO A 26 17.00 -7.24 -1.91
CA PRO A 26 16.14 -8.41 -1.79
C PRO A 26 15.29 -8.53 -3.05
N GLN A 27 15.44 -9.64 -3.75
CA GLN A 27 14.65 -9.92 -4.94
C GLN A 27 13.19 -10.15 -4.51
N PRO A 28 12.21 -9.51 -5.17
CA PRO A 28 10.80 -9.77 -4.88
C PRO A 28 10.50 -11.24 -5.19
N TYR A 29 9.96 -11.95 -4.21
CA TYR A 29 9.54 -13.34 -4.39
C TYR A 29 8.02 -13.38 -4.61
N PRO A 30 7.53 -14.18 -5.58
CA PRO A 30 6.11 -14.32 -5.80
C PRO A 30 5.48 -15.03 -4.60
N VAL A 31 4.44 -14.44 -4.01
CA VAL A 31 3.58 -15.13 -3.06
C VAL A 31 2.33 -15.59 -3.79
N VAL A 32 2.11 -16.90 -3.78
CA VAL A 32 0.93 -17.54 -4.37
C VAL A 32 -0.13 -17.64 -3.28
N GLU A 33 -1.24 -16.94 -3.47
CA GLU A 33 -2.39 -16.99 -2.56
C GLU A 33 -3.56 -17.69 -3.27
N TYR A 34 -4.12 -18.72 -2.64
CA TYR A 34 -5.24 -19.47 -3.17
C TYR A 34 -6.55 -18.88 -2.62
N ARG A 35 -7.46 -18.44 -3.50
CA ARG A 35 -8.79 -17.98 -3.10
C ARG A 35 -9.85 -18.92 -3.66
N THR A 36 -10.65 -19.52 -2.78
CA THR A 36 -11.81 -20.32 -3.18
C THR A 36 -12.95 -19.39 -3.60
N VAL A 37 -13.43 -19.55 -4.83
CA VAL A 37 -14.65 -18.88 -5.31
C VAL A 37 -15.78 -19.91 -5.24
N GLU A 38 -16.72 -19.68 -4.34
CA GLU A 38 -17.94 -20.49 -4.23
C GLU A 38 -19.01 -19.90 -5.16
N VAL A 39 -19.60 -20.73 -6.03
CA VAL A 39 -20.71 -20.31 -6.90
C VAL A 39 -21.94 -21.14 -6.52
N GLU A 40 -23.02 -20.46 -6.15
CA GLU A 40 -24.30 -21.09 -5.86
C GLU A 40 -25.08 -21.29 -7.17
N LYS A 41 -25.42 -22.54 -7.50
CA LYS A 41 -26.29 -22.85 -8.64
C LYS A 41 -27.63 -23.41 -8.14
N PRO A 42 -28.78 -22.86 -8.55
CA PRO A 42 -30.08 -23.46 -8.25
C PRO A 42 -30.27 -24.73 -9.07
N ILE A 43 -30.71 -25.81 -8.41
CA ILE A 43 -31.07 -27.08 -9.06
C ILE A 43 -32.58 -27.08 -9.27
N TYR A 44 -33.02 -27.19 -10.53
CA TYR A 44 -34.43 -27.38 -10.87
C TYR A 44 -34.70 -28.87 -11.05
N ILE A 45 -35.54 -29.43 -10.17
CA ILE A 45 -35.99 -30.81 -10.27
C ILE A 45 -37.32 -30.81 -11.01
N ASP A 46 -37.31 -31.20 -12.28
CA ASP A 46 -38.54 -31.42 -13.04
C ASP A 46 -39.19 -32.72 -12.57
N ARG A 47 -40.33 -32.62 -11.88
CA ARG A 47 -41.12 -33.77 -11.44
C ARG A 47 -42.44 -33.78 -12.21
N TRP A 48 -42.46 -34.48 -13.35
CA TRP A 48 -43.70 -34.76 -14.07
C TRP A 48 -44.49 -35.84 -13.33
N HIS A 49 -45.65 -35.44 -12.80
CA HIS A 49 -46.79 -36.20 -12.25
C HIS A 49 -47.10 -35.90 -10.76
N GLU A 50 -48.25 -35.23 -10.59
CA GLU A 50 -49.13 -35.08 -9.41
C GLU A 50 -48.79 -34.03 -8.31
N PRO A 51 -49.82 -33.33 -7.77
CA PRO A 51 -49.65 -32.21 -6.85
C PRO A 51 -49.58 -32.69 -5.39
N GLU A 52 -48.40 -33.09 -4.94
CA GLU A 52 -48.07 -33.10 -3.52
C GLU A 52 -47.33 -31.81 -3.16
N ILE A 53 -47.65 -31.20 -2.01
CA ILE A 53 -46.93 -30.04 -1.47
C ILE A 53 -45.54 -30.53 -1.07
N VAL A 54 -44.60 -30.50 -2.01
CA VAL A 54 -43.21 -30.85 -1.79
C VAL A 54 -42.47 -29.59 -1.36
N THR A 55 -42.03 -29.56 -0.11
CA THR A 55 -41.04 -28.60 0.38
C THR A 55 -39.76 -28.80 -0.44
N VAL A 56 -39.48 -27.89 -1.38
CA VAL A 56 -38.25 -27.91 -2.17
C VAL A 56 -37.10 -27.52 -1.23
N ASN A 57 -36.42 -28.53 -0.71
CA ASN A 57 -35.12 -28.32 -0.07
C ASN A 57 -34.14 -27.94 -1.19
N ASN A 58 -33.86 -26.64 -1.34
CA ASN A 58 -32.82 -26.14 -2.22
C ASN A 58 -31.47 -26.66 -1.72
N THR A 59 -31.05 -27.83 -2.21
CA THR A 59 -29.72 -28.36 -1.98
C THR A 59 -28.74 -27.52 -2.81
N ILE A 60 -28.05 -26.59 -2.15
CA ILE A 60 -26.96 -25.81 -2.75
C ILE A 60 -25.74 -26.72 -2.84
N ILE A 61 -25.35 -27.12 -4.05
CA ILE A 61 -24.08 -27.80 -4.28
C ILE A 61 -23.02 -26.72 -4.49
N LYS A 62 -22.05 -26.65 -3.58
CA LYS A 62 -20.85 -25.82 -3.74
C LYS A 62 -19.89 -26.50 -4.72
N GLU A 63 -19.81 -26.00 -5.94
CA GLU A 63 -18.86 -26.48 -6.95
C GLU A 63 -17.65 -25.54 -6.98
N VAL A 64 -16.43 -26.06 -6.77
CA VAL A 64 -15.19 -25.29 -6.88
C VAL A 64 -14.80 -25.24 -8.36
N ILE A 65 -15.04 -24.10 -9.02
CA ILE A 65 -14.99 -24.02 -10.49
C ILE A 65 -13.59 -23.67 -11.03
N LYS A 66 -12.74 -22.99 -10.25
CA LYS A 66 -11.43 -22.57 -10.76
C LYS A 66 -10.48 -22.15 -9.64
N GLU A 67 -9.30 -22.74 -9.60
CA GLU A 67 -8.15 -22.16 -8.89
C GLU A 67 -7.56 -21.06 -9.77
N VAL A 68 -7.56 -19.83 -9.28
CA VAL A 68 -6.90 -18.71 -9.96
C VAL A 68 -5.56 -18.50 -9.25
N GLU A 69 -4.48 -18.76 -9.96
CA GLU A 69 -3.14 -18.37 -9.49
C GLU A 69 -3.04 -16.84 -9.52
N ILE A 70 -3.05 -16.22 -8.34
CA ILE A 70 -2.77 -14.79 -8.22
C ILE A 70 -1.30 -14.66 -7.87
N THR A 71 -0.46 -14.36 -8.87
CA THR A 71 0.93 -13.98 -8.62
C THR A 71 0.94 -12.55 -8.05
N ARG A 72 1.04 -12.42 -6.72
CA ARG A 72 1.37 -11.12 -6.12
C ARG A 72 2.89 -10.98 -6.10
N VAL A 73 3.40 -10.03 -6.88
CA VAL A 73 4.78 -9.56 -6.71
C VAL A 73 4.78 -8.74 -5.43
N ILE A 74 5.25 -9.31 -4.32
CA ILE A 74 5.51 -8.53 -3.12
C ILE A 74 6.76 -7.71 -3.43
N ASN A 75 6.55 -6.42 -3.66
CA ASN A 75 7.65 -5.51 -3.89
C ASN A 75 8.28 -5.16 -2.54
N ASN A 76 9.38 -5.81 -2.21
CA ASN A 76 10.14 -5.56 -0.97
C ASN A 76 10.88 -4.21 -0.99
N SER A 77 10.71 -3.39 -2.05
CA SER A 77 11.40 -2.11 -2.24
C SER A 77 10.57 -0.88 -1.91
N TRP A 78 9.39 -1.03 -1.30
CA TRP A 78 8.66 0.14 -0.81
C TRP A 78 9.47 0.89 0.24
N ARG A 79 9.68 2.18 0.01
CA ARG A 79 10.42 3.06 0.92
C ARG A 79 9.50 4.12 1.54
N GLU A 80 9.97 4.69 2.64
CA GLU A 80 9.39 5.90 3.22
C GLU A 80 9.73 7.13 2.35
N PHE A 81 8.97 8.21 2.53
CA PHE A 81 9.32 9.51 1.95
C PHE A 81 10.47 10.11 2.76
N GLU A 82 11.42 10.75 2.08
CA GLU A 82 12.58 11.41 2.67
C GLU A 82 12.20 12.75 3.32
N SER A 83 11.14 13.40 2.82
CA SER A 83 10.67 14.67 3.35
C SER A 83 9.18 14.92 3.11
N LEU A 84 8.60 15.81 3.91
CA LEU A 84 7.23 16.27 3.71
C LEU A 84 7.05 16.97 2.36
N SER A 85 8.09 17.65 1.87
CA SER A 85 8.07 18.27 0.54
C SER A 85 7.98 17.24 -0.58
N GLU A 86 8.68 16.12 -0.47
CA GLU A 86 8.60 15.01 -1.42
C GLU A 86 7.19 14.41 -1.42
N PHE A 87 6.65 14.10 -0.23
CA PHE A 87 5.30 13.59 -0.08
C PHE A 87 4.26 14.52 -0.70
N THR A 88 4.35 15.82 -0.40
CA THR A 88 3.41 16.83 -0.91
C THR A 88 3.49 16.96 -2.43
N ALA A 89 4.70 16.99 -2.99
CA ALA A 89 4.88 17.04 -4.44
C ALA A 89 4.34 15.78 -5.14
N TRP A 90 4.51 14.61 -4.52
CA TRP A 90 3.99 13.35 -5.04
C TRP A 90 2.46 13.31 -5.01
N VAL A 91 1.84 13.66 -3.89
CA VAL A 91 0.37 13.56 -3.72
C VAL A 91 -0.40 14.61 -4.52
N ASP A 92 0.14 15.83 -4.70
CA ASP A 92 -0.49 16.88 -5.50
C ASP A 92 -0.80 16.42 -6.93
N GLY A 93 0.07 15.58 -7.52
CA GLY A 93 -0.14 14.98 -8.84
C GLY A 93 -1.17 13.85 -8.87
N LYS A 94 -1.64 13.38 -7.70
CA LYS A 94 -2.49 12.20 -7.53
C LYS A 94 -3.91 12.54 -7.05
N LEU A 95 -4.10 13.67 -6.36
CA LEU A 95 -5.39 14.09 -5.80
C LEU A 95 -6.52 14.16 -6.85
N THR A 96 -6.20 14.51 -8.10
CA THR A 96 -7.16 14.54 -9.22
C THR A 96 -7.64 13.17 -9.66
N TYR A 97 -6.83 12.10 -9.48
CA TYR A 97 -7.18 10.72 -9.85
C TYR A 97 -8.00 10.00 -8.78
N LEU A 98 -8.03 10.53 -7.57
CA LEU A 98 -8.84 9.98 -6.49
C LEU A 98 -10.34 10.26 -6.68
N MET A 99 -10.70 11.17 -7.58
CA MET A 99 -12.10 11.45 -7.94
C MET A 99 -12.64 10.37 -8.89
N PRO A 100 -13.56 9.50 -8.46
CA PRO A 100 -14.11 8.46 -9.32
C PRO A 100 -15.07 9.07 -10.34
N SER A 101 -14.94 8.62 -11.59
CA SER A 101 -15.84 8.99 -12.67
C SER A 101 -17.18 8.26 -12.55
N SER A 102 -18.10 8.83 -11.76
CA SER A 102 -19.56 8.57 -11.74
C SER A 102 -20.07 7.16 -11.39
N SER A 103 -21.21 7.13 -10.67
CA SER A 103 -22.10 6.01 -10.31
C SER A 103 -21.83 5.20 -9.02
N TYR A 104 -20.70 5.38 -8.35
CA TYR A 104 -20.46 4.81 -7.01
C TYR A 104 -20.41 5.92 -5.95
N THR A 105 -21.06 5.72 -4.82
CA THR A 105 -20.86 6.53 -3.60
C THR A 105 -19.47 6.18 -3.09
N VAL A 106 -18.50 7.06 -3.34
CA VAL A 106 -17.14 6.88 -2.87
C VAL A 106 -16.99 7.66 -1.58
N ASP A 107 -16.57 6.94 -0.54
CA ASP A 107 -16.40 7.41 0.82
C ASP A 107 -14.96 7.17 1.31
N CYS A 108 -14.73 7.37 2.61
CA CYS A 108 -13.40 7.55 3.17
C CYS A 108 -12.44 6.37 2.96
N ASP A 109 -12.96 5.13 2.97
CA ASP A 109 -12.16 3.92 2.81
C ASP A 109 -11.68 3.73 1.37
N ASP A 110 -12.51 4.06 0.38
CA ASP A 110 -12.14 4.08 -1.03
C ASP A 110 -10.98 5.05 -1.30
N TYR A 111 -11.06 6.28 -0.77
CA TYR A 111 -10.00 7.27 -0.92
C TYR A 111 -8.69 6.80 -0.28
N ALA A 112 -8.76 6.27 0.95
CA ALA A 112 -7.59 5.77 1.66
C ALA A 112 -6.94 4.58 0.94
N LEU A 113 -7.75 3.66 0.43
CA LEU A 113 -7.26 2.50 -0.31
C LEU A 113 -6.62 2.89 -1.64
N ARG A 114 -7.23 3.82 -2.39
CA ARG A 114 -6.69 4.29 -3.67
C ARG A 114 -5.35 5.00 -3.49
N LEU A 115 -5.23 5.87 -2.49
CA LEU A 115 -3.97 6.57 -2.22
C LEU A 115 -2.85 5.57 -1.87
N GLN A 116 -3.14 4.56 -1.04
CA GLN A 116 -2.19 3.49 -0.73
C GLN A 116 -1.78 2.72 -1.99
N GLN A 117 -2.73 2.36 -2.86
CA GLN A 117 -2.43 1.62 -4.09
C GLN A 117 -1.53 2.42 -5.02
N GLU A 118 -1.76 3.73 -5.15
CA GLU A 118 -0.89 4.61 -5.93
C GLU A 118 0.51 4.71 -5.32
N ALA A 119 0.61 4.80 -3.99
CA ALA A 119 1.91 4.78 -3.31
C ALA A 119 2.69 3.51 -3.60
N TYR A 120 2.04 2.35 -3.48
CA TYR A 120 2.67 1.06 -3.71
C TYR A 120 3.11 0.87 -5.17
N LYS A 121 2.36 1.40 -6.13
CA LYS A 121 2.76 1.40 -7.55
C LYS A 121 4.02 2.23 -7.78
N ASP A 122 4.14 3.36 -7.10
CA ASP A 122 5.25 4.30 -7.25
C ASP A 122 6.45 3.98 -6.32
N GLY A 123 6.37 2.91 -5.52
CA GLY A 123 7.47 2.46 -4.66
C GLY A 123 7.48 3.07 -3.25
N TYR A 124 6.39 3.67 -2.81
CA TYR A 124 6.26 4.30 -1.48
C TYR A 124 5.40 3.47 -0.54
N PHE A 125 5.74 3.49 0.75
CA PHE A 125 4.93 2.87 1.78
C PHE A 125 3.92 3.87 2.38
N LEU A 126 2.63 3.52 2.30
CA LEU A 126 1.53 4.18 3.03
C LEU A 126 0.62 3.12 3.64
N SER A 127 0.14 3.37 4.85
CA SER A 127 -0.71 2.43 5.58
C SER A 127 -2.13 3.00 5.71
N VAL A 128 -3.15 2.26 5.30
CA VAL A 128 -4.54 2.62 5.58
C VAL A 128 -4.81 2.46 7.08
N GLN A 129 -5.52 3.41 7.68
CA GLN A 129 -5.88 3.39 9.10
C GLN A 129 -7.36 3.67 9.33
N LEU A 130 -7.92 2.95 10.31
CA LEU A 130 -9.24 3.19 10.87
C LEU A 130 -9.14 4.15 12.06
N VAL A 131 -9.97 5.18 12.06
CA VAL A 131 -10.11 6.16 13.14
C VAL A 131 -11.51 6.02 13.72
N LEU A 132 -11.63 5.64 15.00
CA LEU A 132 -12.93 5.30 15.59
C LEU A 132 -13.67 6.49 16.21
N ASP A 133 -12.95 7.44 16.79
CA ASP A 133 -13.51 8.56 17.57
C ASP A 133 -12.95 9.92 17.14
N GLY A 134 -12.32 9.97 15.96
CA GLY A 134 -11.66 11.14 15.42
C GLY A 134 -10.26 11.41 15.97
N TYR A 135 -9.72 10.55 16.85
CA TYR A 135 -8.39 10.72 17.42
C TYR A 135 -7.44 9.58 17.03
N LEU A 136 -6.17 9.94 16.85
CA LEU A 136 -5.04 9.04 16.67
C LEU A 136 -3.88 9.55 17.53
N TRP A 137 -3.33 8.70 18.40
CA TRP A 137 -2.26 9.07 19.35
C TRP A 137 -2.55 10.38 20.14
N GLY A 138 -3.80 10.57 20.56
CA GLY A 138 -4.22 11.76 21.31
C GLY A 138 -4.32 13.05 20.47
N LYS A 139 -4.13 12.98 19.15
CA LYS A 139 -4.34 14.09 18.21
C LYS A 139 -5.65 13.91 17.48
N ARG A 140 -6.43 14.98 17.38
CA ARG A 140 -7.66 14.98 16.59
C ARG A 140 -7.31 15.07 15.11
N VAL A 141 -7.72 14.08 14.33
CA VAL A 141 -7.38 13.96 12.90
C VAL A 141 -8.59 14.10 11.97
N THR A 142 -9.81 13.89 12.48
CA THR A 142 -11.05 14.15 11.75
C THR A 142 -12.11 14.75 12.66
N ASN A 143 -13.08 15.45 12.06
CA ASN A 143 -14.26 15.94 12.75
C ASN A 143 -15.35 14.88 12.95
N ASN A 144 -15.25 13.77 12.20
CA ASN A 144 -16.25 12.71 12.20
C ASN A 144 -16.33 12.04 13.57
N THR A 145 -17.56 11.77 13.99
CA THR A 145 -17.87 11.03 15.23
C THR A 145 -18.20 9.56 14.95
N GLU A 146 -18.27 9.20 13.66
CA GLU A 146 -18.40 7.83 13.16
C GLU A 146 -17.03 7.30 12.74
N PRO A 147 -16.85 5.97 12.61
CA PRO A 147 -15.63 5.39 12.08
C PRO A 147 -15.24 6.01 10.73
N HIS A 148 -13.97 6.41 10.61
CA HIS A 148 -13.42 7.10 9.44
C HIS A 148 -12.13 6.41 9.00
N MET A 149 -11.76 6.53 7.73
CA MET A 149 -10.53 5.95 7.20
C MET A 149 -9.65 7.00 6.52
N GLY A 150 -8.36 6.88 6.74
CA GLY A 150 -7.33 7.72 6.11
C GLY A 150 -6.03 6.93 5.97
N ASN A 151 -4.90 7.63 5.80
CA ASN A 151 -3.60 6.97 5.70
C ASN A 151 -2.60 7.46 6.75
N LEU A 152 -1.64 6.61 7.09
CA LEU A 152 -0.40 7.00 7.74
C LEU A 152 0.76 6.96 6.78
N VAL A 153 1.63 7.94 6.94
CA VAL A 153 2.95 7.99 6.33
C VAL A 153 3.99 8.29 7.40
N VAL A 154 5.13 7.60 7.30
CA VAL A 154 6.32 7.89 8.11
C VAL A 154 7.28 8.68 7.23
N ILE A 155 7.78 9.79 7.75
CA ILE A 155 8.74 10.65 7.08
C ILE A 155 9.84 10.96 8.08
N GLY A 156 11.02 10.34 7.90
CA GLY A 156 12.09 10.41 8.89
C GLY A 156 11.66 9.82 10.23
N ASN A 157 11.63 10.66 11.28
CA ASN A 157 11.18 10.25 12.61
C ASN A 157 9.75 10.70 12.94
N GLU A 158 9.01 11.23 11.97
CA GLU A 158 7.68 11.80 12.20
C GLU A 158 6.61 10.92 11.55
N VAL A 159 5.49 10.75 12.25
CA VAL A 159 4.32 10.03 11.74
C VAL A 159 3.22 11.04 11.45
N PHE A 160 2.64 10.95 10.26
CA PHE A 160 1.58 11.83 9.79
C PHE A 160 0.33 11.03 9.44
N PHE A 161 -0.83 11.56 9.83
CA PHE A 161 -2.13 11.18 9.29
C PHE A 161 -2.47 12.01 8.05
N ILE A 162 -2.98 11.32 7.04
CA ILE A 162 -3.40 11.90 5.77
C ILE A 162 -4.91 11.73 5.64
N GLU A 163 -5.61 12.84 5.42
CA GLU A 163 -6.97 12.85 4.89
C GLU A 163 -6.86 12.92 3.35
N PRO A 164 -7.13 11.82 2.62
CA PRO A 164 -6.97 11.76 1.17
C PRO A 164 -8.12 12.38 0.37
N GLN A 165 -9.25 12.73 1.00
CA GLN A 165 -10.40 13.30 0.29
C GLN A 165 -10.04 14.69 -0.31
N PRO A 166 -10.19 14.91 -1.63
CA PRO A 166 -9.73 16.15 -2.27
C PRO A 166 -10.33 17.44 -1.71
N ASP A 167 -11.56 17.38 -1.19
CA ASP A 167 -12.30 18.50 -0.60
C ASP A 167 -11.94 18.77 0.87
N ASP A 168 -11.30 17.81 1.56
CA ASP A 168 -10.84 17.94 2.95
C ASP A 168 -9.37 17.50 3.11
N TYR A 169 -8.56 17.63 2.04
CA TYR A 169 -7.20 17.10 2.02
C TYR A 169 -6.34 17.76 3.11
N ARG A 170 -5.75 16.94 4.00
CA ARG A 170 -4.96 17.40 5.15
C ARG A 170 -3.82 16.45 5.45
N VAL A 171 -2.74 17.02 5.97
CA VAL A 171 -1.59 16.30 6.50
C VAL A 171 -1.37 16.74 7.95
N ILE A 172 -1.48 15.80 8.89
CA ILE A 172 -1.50 16.09 10.33
C ILE A 172 -0.40 15.27 11.01
N LYS A 173 0.60 15.92 11.59
CA LYS A 173 1.60 15.23 12.43
C LYS A 173 0.90 14.68 13.69
N ILE A 174 1.01 13.38 13.91
CA ILE A 174 0.36 12.71 15.06
C ILE A 174 1.33 12.37 16.19
N CYS A 175 2.54 11.90 15.87
CA CYS A 175 3.58 11.59 16.84
C CYS A 175 4.97 11.51 16.16
N ASP A 176 5.99 11.27 16.96
CA ASP A 176 7.30 10.83 16.49
C ASP A 176 7.39 9.29 16.56
N LYS A 177 8.26 8.69 15.74
CA LYS A 177 8.63 7.28 15.81
C LYS A 177 9.54 7.09 17.04
N ASP A 178 9.19 6.14 17.90
CA ASP A 178 9.97 5.78 19.09
C ASP A 178 11.30 5.10 18.73
#